data_AF-A0A929TXK2-F1
#
_entry.id   AF-A0A929TXK2-F1
#
_cell.length_a   1.000
_cell.length_b   1.000
_cell.length_c   1.000
_cell.angle_alpha   90.00
_cell.angle_beta   90.00
_cell.angle_gamma   90.00
#
_symmetry.space_group_name_H-M   'P 1'
#
loop_
_entity.id
_entity.type
_entity.pdbx_description
1 polymer ?
#
loop_
_entity_poly.entity_id
_entity_poly.type
_entity_poly.pdbx_seq_one_letter_code
_entity_poly.pdbx_strand_id
1 'polypeptide(L)' 'MGKRKLTNDNCRYIYLPGLPPKIKGFVMEDEGYYTVVLNPTLSADTNAKTRRHEIKHILRDDFNKDSCDKAEKEVRGL' A
#
# COMPACT_ATOMS: atom_id res chain seq x y z
N MET A 1 17.09 11.73 11.46
CA MET A 1 16.11 10.86 10.78
C MET A 1 16.43 10.82 9.30
N GLY A 2 17.07 9.75 8.83
CA GLY A 2 17.42 9.59 7.41
C GLY A 2 16.16 9.37 6.57
N LYS A 3 15.94 10.21 5.56
CA LYS A 3 14.85 10.01 4.61
C LYS A 3 15.16 8.74 3.82
N ARG A 4 14.33 7.70 3.97
CA ARG A 4 14.45 6.49 3.18
C ARG A 4 14.15 6.82 1.71
N LYS A 5 15.08 6.47 0.83
CA LYS A 5 14.88 6.55 -0.62
C LYS A 5 14.35 5.21 -1.09
N LEU A 6 13.08 5.20 -1.50
CA LEU A 6 12.52 4.05 -2.19
C LEU A 6 12.99 4.11 -3.64
N THR A 7 13.88 3.21 -4.03
CA THR A 7 14.29 3.02 -5.43
C THR A 7 13.47 1.90 -6.06
N ASN A 8 13.42 1.87 -7.39
CA ASN A 8 12.74 0.79 -8.12
C ASN A 8 13.42 -0.58 -7.89
N ASP A 9 14.68 -0.58 -7.44
CA ASP A 9 15.46 -1.77 -7.09
C ASP A 9 15.00 -2.42 -5.78
N ASN A 10 14.45 -1.63 -4.86
CA ASN A 10 14.04 -2.07 -3.53
C ASN A 10 12.52 -2.12 -3.37
N CYS A 11 11.74 -1.86 -4.43
CA CYS A 11 10.27 -1.90 -4.38
C CYS A 11 9.69 -2.60 -5.60
N ARG A 12 8.97 -3.70 -5.37
CA ARG A 12 8.24 -4.45 -6.40
C ARG A 12 6.74 -4.28 -6.24
N TYR A 13 6.02 -4.33 -7.35
CA TYR A 13 4.55 -4.32 -7.39
C TYR A 13 4.08 -5.63 -7.98
N ILE A 14 3.23 -6.34 -7.26
CA ILE A 14 2.63 -7.59 -7.74
C ILE A 14 1.11 -7.50 -7.64
N TYR A 15 0.41 -8.07 -8.62
CA TYR A 15 -1.03 -8.26 -8.56
C TYR A 15 -1.27 -9.72 -8.19
N LEU A 16 -1.90 -9.96 -7.04
CA LEU A 16 -2.15 -11.31 -6.56
C LEU A 16 -3.60 -11.72 -6.89
N PRO A 17 -3.83 -12.54 -7.93
CA PRO A 17 -5.15 -13.07 -8.22
C PRO A 17 -5.57 -14.05 -7.12
N GLY A 18 -6.81 -13.92 -6.64
CA GLY A 18 -7.32 -14.72 -5.51
C GLY A 18 -7.38 -13.98 -4.17
N LEU A 19 -6.99 -12.71 -4.14
CA LEU A 19 -7.26 -11.86 -2.98
C LEU A 19 -8.77 -11.63 -2.84
N PRO A 20 -9.34 -11.84 -1.64
CA PRO A 20 -10.74 -11.52 -1.39
C PRO A 20 -10.96 -10.01 -1.61
N PRO A 21 -12.11 -9.59 -2.14
CA PRO A 21 -12.38 -8.19 -2.51
C PRO A 21 -12.38 -7.22 -1.32
N LYS A 22 -12.42 -7.73 -0.09
CA LYS A 22 -12.23 -6.95 1.14
C LYS A 22 -10.78 -6.46 1.32
N ILE A 23 -9.80 -7.17 0.78
CA ILE A 23 -8.39 -6.79 0.88
C ILE A 23 -8.04 -5.96 -0.35
N LYS A 24 -7.76 -4.67 -0.13
CA LYS A 24 -7.42 -3.72 -1.20
C LYS A 24 -5.99 -3.92 -1.72
N GLY A 25 -5.09 -4.32 -0.82
CA GLY A 25 -3.68 -4.53 -1.06
C GLY A 25 -2.94 -4.47 0.27
N PHE A 26 -1.68 -4.87 0.27
CA PHE A 26 -0.81 -4.82 1.45
C PHE A 26 0.64 -4.72 1.01
N VAL A 27 1.49 -4.25 1.92
CA VAL A 27 2.93 -4.21 1.74
C VAL A 27 3.60 -5.28 2.60
N MET A 28 4.58 -5.97 2.03
CA MET A 28 5.51 -6.81 2.78
C MET A 28 6.91 -6.19 2.69
N GLU A 29 7.62 -6.19 3.80
CA GLU A 29 9.04 -5.88 3.85
C GLU A 29 9.82 -7.17 4.15
N ASP A 30 10.88 -7.40 3.39
CA ASP A 30 11.83 -8.49 3.59
C ASP A 30 13.26 -7.95 3.41
N GLU A 31 14.04 -7.88 4.49
CA GLU A 31 15.44 -7.39 4.48
C GLU A 31 15.66 -6.04 3.74
N GLY A 32 14.70 -5.13 3.81
CA GLY A 32 14.75 -3.83 3.11
C GLY A 32 14.27 -3.84 1.66
N TYR A 33 13.75 -4.97 1.17
CA TYR A 33 12.98 -5.09 -0.06
C TYR A 33 11.48 -5.00 0.24
N TYR A 34 10.81 -4.08 -0.45
CA TYR A 34 9.38 -3.84 -0.31
C TYR A 34 8.61 -4.51 -1.45
N THR A 35 7.60 -5.29 -1.12
CA THR A 35 6.68 -5.88 -2.08
C THR A 35 5.28 -5.33 -1.83
N VAL A 36 4.79 -4.51 -2.75
CA VAL A 36 3.44 -3.98 -2.74
C VAL A 36 2.52 -4.94 -3.50
N VAL A 37 1.63 -5.58 -2.76
CA VAL A 37 0.63 -6.50 -3.30
C VAL A 37 -0.66 -5.74 -3.51
N LEU A 38 -1.20 -5.78 -4.74
CA LEU A 38 -2.46 -5.13 -5.10
C LEU A 38 -3.48 -6.18 -5.51
N ASN A 39 -4.75 -5.90 -5.24
CA ASN A 39 -5.84 -6.80 -5.60
C ASN A 39 -6.32 -6.53 -7.05
N PRO A 40 -6.09 -7.43 -8.01
CA PRO A 40 -6.55 -7.23 -9.39
C PRO A 40 -8.08 -7.24 -9.54
N THR A 41 -8.84 -7.73 -8.55
CA THR A 41 -10.31 -7.71 -8.59
C THR A 41 -10.89 -6.32 -8.36
N LEU A 42 -10.08 -5.34 -7.95
CA LEU A 42 -10.50 -3.96 -7.76
C LEU A 42 -10.23 -3.11 -8.99
N SER A 43 -11.03 -2.06 -9.16
CA SER A 43 -10.86 -1.08 -10.24
C SER A 43 -9.46 -0.45 -10.22
N ALA A 44 -8.94 -0.13 -11.40
CA ALA A 44 -7.63 0.49 -11.57
C ALA A 44 -7.45 1.77 -10.71
N ASP A 45 -8.49 2.59 -10.56
CA ASP A 45 -8.46 3.78 -9.69
C ASP A 45 -8.26 3.42 -8.21
N THR A 46 -8.97 2.39 -7.73
CA THR A 46 -8.83 1.90 -6.35
C THR A 46 -7.43 1.35 -6.12
N ASN A 47 -6.92 0.54 -7.06
CA ASN A 47 -5.55 0.02 -6.99
C ASN A 47 -4.50 1.14 -7.04
N ALA A 48 -4.72 2.20 -7.83
CA ALA A 48 -3.84 3.36 -7.87
C ALA A 48 -3.85 4.14 -6.54
N LYS A 49 -5.01 4.28 -5.89
CA LYS A 49 -5.13 4.88 -4.55
C LYS A 49 -4.42 4.03 -3.49
N THR A 50 -4.69 2.72 -3.45
CA THR A 50 -4.02 1.78 -2.55
C THR A 50 -2.52 1.81 -2.75
N ARG A 51 -2.04 1.73 -4.00
CA ARG A 51 -0.61 1.81 -4.32
C ARG A 51 0.05 3.07 -3.75
N ARG A 52 -0.57 4.24 -3.94
CA ARG A 52 -0.04 5.50 -3.39
C ARG A 52 -0.04 5.52 -1.86
N HIS A 53 -1.04 4.89 -1.25
CA HIS A 53 -1.13 4.72 0.19
C HIS A 53 0.04 3.88 0.71
N GLU A 54 0.24 2.68 0.15
CA GLU A 54 1.32 1.77 0.56
C GLU A 54 2.72 2.38 0.36
N ILE A 55 2.96 3.06 -0.77
CA ILE A 55 4.24 3.77 -1.00
C ILE A 55 4.48 4.85 0.07
N LYS A 56 3.43 5.57 0.49
CA LYS A 56 3.55 6.60 1.53
C LYS A 56 3.90 5.97 2.89
N HIS A 57 3.36 4.79 3.20
CA HIS A 57 3.77 4.02 4.38
C HIS A 57 5.25 3.64 4.30
N ILE A 58 5.70 3.15 3.13
CA ILE A 58 7.10 2.79 2.91
C ILE A 58 8.06 3.94 3.15
N LEU A 59 7.76 5.11 2.58
CA LEU A 59 8.58 6.31 2.72
C LEU A 59 8.60 6.86 4.16
N ARG A 60 7.55 6.59 4.93
CA ARG A 60 7.38 7.09 6.31
C ARG A 60 7.85 6.12 7.38
N ASP A 61 8.24 4.90 7.02
CA ASP A 61 8.46 3.79 7.96
C ASP A 61 7.25 3.42 8.81
N ASP A 62 6.05 3.84 8.42
CA ASP A 62 4.88 3.68 9.26
C ASP A 62 4.14 2.40 8.87
N PHE A 63 4.90 1.30 8.73
CA PHE A 63 4.39 -0.04 8.39
C PHE A 63 3.59 -0.67 9.51
N ASN A 64 4.00 -0.37 10.75
CA ASN A 64 3.39 -0.90 11.96
C ASN A 64 2.16 -0.10 12.42
N LYS A 65 1.93 1.09 11.84
CA LYS A 65 0.58 1.66 11.89
C LYS A 65 -0.22 1.01 10.80
N ASP A 66 -0.84 -0.09 11.19
CA ASP A 66 -2.15 -0.50 10.71
C ASP A 66 -3.07 0.75 10.70
N SER A 67 -2.99 1.52 9.62
CA SER A 67 -4.04 2.45 9.21
C SER A 67 -4.92 1.74 8.20
N CYS A 68 -5.22 0.47 8.50
CA CYS A 68 -6.57 0.02 8.30
C CYS A 68 -7.47 1.02 9.06
N ASP A 69 -8.44 1.62 8.37
CA ASP A 69 -9.55 2.36 8.96
C ASP A 69 -9.44 3.86 9.37
N LYS A 70 -8.35 4.61 9.09
CA LYS A 70 -8.34 6.08 9.39
C LYS A 70 -8.33 7.05 8.22
N ALA A 71 -8.29 6.59 6.98
CA ALA A 71 -8.46 7.44 5.80
C ALA A 71 -9.82 7.25 5.08
N GLU A 72 -10.77 6.52 5.66
CA GLU A 72 -12.14 6.37 5.14
C GLU A 72 -13.18 7.23 5.89
N LYS A 73 -12.76 8.25 6.66
CA LYS A 73 -13.68 9.12 7.41
C LYS A 73 -13.71 10.61 7.02
N GLU A 74 -13.04 11.01 5.94
CA GLU A 74 -13.04 12.42 5.47
C GLU A 74 -13.55 12.59 4.02
N VAL A 75 -14.38 11.67 3.52
CA VAL A 75 -15.25 11.89 2.34
C VAL A 75 -16.66 11.34 2.65
N ARG A 76 -17.20 11.75 3.80
CA ARG A 76 -18.64 11.65 4.10
C ARG A 76 -19.01 12.58 5.26
N GLY A 77 -18.55 13.82 5.17
CA GLY A 77 -18.99 14.91 6.02
C GLY A 77 -19.43 16.07 5.13
N LEU A 78 -20.76 16.28 5.12
CA LEU A 78 -21.56 17.31 4.42
C LEU A 78 -21.91 17.03 2.96
#